data_AF-A0A8J7RQU5-F1
#
_entry.id   AF-A0A8J7RQU5-F1
#
_cell.length_a   1.000
_cell.length_b   1.000
_cell.length_c   1.000
_cell.angle_alpha   90.00
_cell.angle_beta   90.00
_cell.angle_gamma   90.00
#
_symmetry.space_group_name_H-M   'P 1'
#
loop_
_entity.id
_entity.type
_entity.pdbx_description
1 polymer ?
#
loop_
_entity_poly.entity_id
_entity_poly.type
_entity_poly.pdbx_seq_one_letter_code
_entity_poly.pdbx_strand_id
1 'polypeptide(L)'
;MMPAILTILVLAGTYPAVASERAGSPPSMISEFNWHAEFAFSASTADQLPHWHTFNRGGRFGPRQTDGWFIGRIDTDWTIPENNRVRTNPPYTLGAPSHPGGGPVAEGGHMPLRTYDPVHPDWYDAEGRYIRPEVHQHEDGSFPVERDYEPWYTWRPDYRVGMEFLGKSATGESKVYEIFAQLRYGPFEFTGGRKSYTIGFQDDRLSTGSLAVSSNFAPMPRLTLGIPEYIPVPFTFGFFEFRGQYTHGWFTDDRFMDTPRLHEKSLYVRSRSDWPVELRGGFTHLAMWGGEHPELGSAPRDFKDYLRVVLGRGGYTDDPADGRSTFPSGSVAKHIGVMEGGLALSYGSVDWDFYRQSFFTGGDPFRFFTGSDGLQGVRVQPRDNPWVRAILIEYLRLSEDYYDHAGYTSGWAYRDHAMGTSMILRGDRSLMFYPDIPFDEARFVNNRVRALHMGFEGNIGGPAMFDTILPEMMSDIIHRYRLLFTRASHRGTYEIGLPDNQFEPENGSPMAPFEENPVQYHMMVELSGSLPWVDGLSWTGSVSLDTGDMTDQAGFLLGIRFGDAVGF
;
A
#
# COMPACT_ATOMS: atom_id res chain seq x y z
N MET A 1 -11.90 17.59 29.16
CA MET A 1 -10.55 17.86 29.71
C MET A 1 -9.69 18.43 28.59
N MET A 2 -9.41 19.73 28.60
CA MET A 2 -8.64 20.46 27.57
C MET A 2 -7.39 21.18 28.12
N PRO A 3 -6.37 20.50 28.72
CA PRO A 3 -5.07 21.15 28.87
C PRO A 3 -3.87 20.39 28.27
N ALA A 4 -4.03 19.17 27.76
CA ALA A 4 -2.89 18.39 27.24
C ALA A 4 -2.46 18.78 25.81
N ILE A 5 -3.36 19.36 25.00
CA ILE A 5 -3.14 19.62 23.57
C ILE A 5 -2.15 20.79 23.34
N LEU A 6 -2.03 21.73 24.28
CA LEU A 6 -1.17 22.90 24.11
C LEU A 6 0.32 22.63 24.40
N THR A 7 0.67 21.51 25.05
CA THR A 7 2.06 21.25 25.47
C THR A 7 2.91 20.63 24.37
N ILE A 8 2.31 19.96 23.38
CA ILE A 8 3.06 19.39 22.24
C ILE A 8 3.43 20.48 21.22
N LEU A 9 2.60 21.50 21.05
CA LEU A 9 2.86 22.65 20.16
C LEU A 9 4.02 23.54 20.63
N VAL A 10 4.42 23.48 21.90
CA VAL A 10 5.51 24.31 22.44
C VAL A 10 6.89 23.64 22.34
N LEU A 11 6.97 22.33 22.13
CA LEU A 11 8.26 21.62 21.99
C LEU A 11 8.81 21.57 20.56
N ALA A 12 7.97 21.83 19.54
CA ALA A 12 8.40 21.96 18.15
C ALA A 12 8.94 23.37 17.81
N GLY A 13 8.79 24.33 18.73
CA GLY A 13 9.06 25.74 18.48
C GLY A 13 10.36 26.28 19.07
N THR A 14 11.48 25.56 19.04
CA THR A 14 12.83 26.17 19.20
C THR A 14 13.94 25.24 18.69
N TYR A 15 14.05 25.06 17.38
CA TYR A 15 15.37 24.82 16.78
C TYR A 15 15.46 25.69 15.52
N PRO A 16 16.14 26.85 15.58
CA PRO A 16 16.57 27.47 14.34
C PRO A 16 17.53 26.49 13.67
N ALA A 17 17.27 26.16 12.40
CA ALA A 17 18.28 25.62 11.52
C ALA A 17 19.39 26.67 11.42
N VAL A 18 20.39 26.59 12.30
CA VAL A 18 21.57 27.46 12.24
C VAL A 18 22.46 26.91 11.13
N ALA A 19 22.20 27.33 9.89
CA ALA A 19 23.20 27.30 8.85
C ALA A 19 24.26 28.37 9.18
N SER A 20 25.26 28.03 10.00
CA SER A 20 26.43 28.90 10.17
C SER A 20 27.39 28.66 9.01
N GLU A 21 27.32 29.51 7.99
CA GLU A 21 28.40 29.64 7.00
C GLU A 21 29.63 30.25 7.70
N ARG A 22 30.53 29.38 8.18
CA ARG A 22 31.93 29.72 8.40
C ARG A 22 32.76 28.84 7.47
N ALA A 23 33.59 29.49 6.65
CA ALA A 23 34.59 28.82 5.83
C ALA A 23 35.49 27.96 6.73
N GLY A 24 35.38 26.62 6.60
CA GLY A 24 36.16 25.64 7.36
C GLY A 24 35.37 24.63 8.22
N SER A 25 34.04 24.65 8.20
CA SER A 25 33.22 23.64 8.91
C SER A 25 33.25 22.27 8.20
N PRO A 26 33.26 21.13 8.93
CA PRO A 26 33.06 19.81 8.34
C PRO A 26 31.71 19.77 7.59
N PRO A 27 31.56 18.92 6.55
CA PRO A 27 30.32 18.88 5.77
C PRO A 27 29.12 18.71 6.70
N SER A 28 28.18 19.65 6.62
CA SER A 28 26.95 19.66 7.42
C SER A 28 26.16 18.42 7.09
N MET A 29 25.95 17.52 8.07
CA MET A 29 24.94 16.48 7.97
C MET A 29 23.63 17.10 7.49
N ILE A 30 23.09 16.60 6.38
CA ILE A 30 21.79 17.04 5.91
C ILE A 30 20.79 16.22 6.71
N SER A 31 20.24 16.85 7.75
CA SER A 31 19.09 16.33 8.47
C SER A 31 17.86 17.09 8.00
N GLU A 32 16.98 16.43 7.26
CA GLU A 32 15.65 16.96 7.00
C GLU A 32 14.74 16.53 8.16
N PHE A 33 14.07 17.50 8.76
CA PHE A 33 13.07 17.26 9.79
C PHE A 33 11.73 17.65 9.20
N ASN A 34 10.81 16.68 9.14
CA ASN A 34 9.48 16.84 8.59
C ASN A 34 8.46 16.62 9.69
N TRP A 35 7.47 17.50 9.78
CA TRP A 35 6.37 17.33 10.73
C TRP A 35 5.06 17.81 10.13
N HIS A 36 3.98 17.16 10.53
CA HIS A 36 2.63 17.68 10.30
C HIS A 36 1.68 17.26 11.41
N ALA A 37 0.66 18.09 11.61
CA ALA A 37 -0.48 17.83 12.46
C ALA A 37 -1.74 17.90 11.59
N GLU A 38 -2.62 16.92 11.73
CA GLU A 38 -3.88 16.84 10.98
C GLU A 38 -5.04 16.63 11.95
N PHE A 39 -6.03 17.51 11.88
CA PHE A 39 -7.28 17.37 12.60
C PHE A 39 -8.37 17.07 11.59
N ALA A 40 -9.18 16.05 11.83
CA ALA A 40 -10.33 15.85 10.99
C ALA A 40 -11.57 15.43 11.76
N PHE A 41 -12.70 15.66 11.12
CA PHE A 41 -13.99 15.24 11.61
C PHE A 41 -14.74 14.54 10.51
N SER A 42 -15.51 13.53 10.91
CA SER A 42 -16.41 12.82 10.04
C SER A 42 -17.78 12.72 10.71
N ALA A 43 -18.81 12.58 9.89
CA ALA A 43 -20.14 12.21 10.34
C ALA A 43 -20.83 11.39 9.26
N SER A 44 -21.82 10.60 9.67
CA SER A 44 -22.66 9.83 8.76
C SER A 44 -24.12 9.88 9.18
N THR A 45 -25.01 9.57 8.22
CA THR A 45 -26.45 9.40 8.44
C THR A 45 -26.77 8.11 9.20
N ALA A 46 -25.84 7.17 9.26
CA ALA A 46 -25.92 5.94 10.04
C ALA A 46 -24.85 5.95 11.15
N ASP A 47 -24.88 4.98 12.06
CA ASP A 47 -23.90 4.83 13.15
C ASP A 47 -22.49 4.41 12.69
N GLN A 48 -22.23 4.49 11.38
CA GLN A 48 -21.04 3.95 10.73
C GLN A 48 -20.65 4.78 9.52
N LEU A 49 -19.37 4.74 9.15
CA LEU A 49 -18.89 5.49 7.99
C LEU A 49 -19.13 4.74 6.68
N PRO A 50 -19.36 5.49 5.58
CA PRO A 50 -19.34 4.92 4.24
C PRO A 50 -18.03 4.19 3.93
N HIS A 51 -18.08 3.24 2.99
CA HIS A 51 -16.96 2.39 2.60
C HIS A 51 -15.68 3.18 2.33
N TRP A 52 -15.72 4.19 1.44
CA TRP A 52 -14.50 4.92 1.05
C TRP A 52 -13.95 5.91 2.10
N HIS A 53 -14.68 6.12 3.19
CA HIS A 53 -14.16 6.82 4.38
C HIS A 53 -13.48 5.86 5.36
N THR A 54 -13.72 4.55 5.25
CA THR A 54 -13.15 3.52 6.12
C THR A 54 -11.98 2.78 5.46
N PHE A 55 -12.17 2.33 4.23
CA PHE A 55 -11.27 1.42 3.55
C PHE A 55 -10.24 2.14 2.68
N ASN A 56 -9.07 1.51 2.48
CA ASN A 56 -7.90 2.09 1.79
C ASN A 56 -7.45 3.43 2.41
N ARG A 57 -7.62 3.56 3.74
CA ARG A 57 -7.19 4.70 4.57
C ARG A 57 -6.16 4.29 5.63
N GLY A 58 -5.42 3.21 5.40
CA GLY A 58 -4.45 2.64 6.33
C GLY A 58 -5.07 1.96 7.55
N GLY A 59 -6.34 1.54 7.50
CA GLY A 59 -7.03 1.03 8.70
C GLY A 59 -7.00 2.00 9.89
N ARG A 60 -6.88 3.32 9.63
CA ARG A 60 -6.96 4.38 10.64
C ARG A 60 -8.38 4.46 11.19
N PHE A 61 -9.36 4.34 10.29
CA PHE A 61 -10.78 4.39 10.59
C PHE A 61 -11.34 2.98 10.69
N GLY A 62 -12.12 2.76 11.74
CA GLY A 62 -12.90 1.54 11.90
C GLY A 62 -14.35 1.78 11.48
N PRO A 63 -15.10 0.70 11.22
CA PRO A 63 -16.46 0.78 10.70
C PRO A 63 -17.45 1.51 11.63
N ARG A 64 -17.28 1.38 12.96
CA ARG A 64 -18.18 1.95 13.99
C ARG A 64 -17.81 3.36 14.46
N GLN A 65 -17.09 4.15 13.66
CA GLN A 65 -16.51 5.43 14.12
C GLN A 65 -17.18 6.63 13.44
N THR A 66 -18.13 7.28 14.10
CA THR A 66 -18.84 8.48 13.59
C THR A 66 -18.40 9.78 14.26
N ASP A 67 -17.09 9.93 14.56
CA ASP A 67 -16.60 11.01 15.42
C ASP A 67 -15.23 11.60 15.02
N GLY A 68 -14.92 12.79 15.57
CA GLY A 68 -13.69 13.53 15.27
C GLY A 68 -12.40 12.87 15.77
N TRP A 69 -11.31 13.06 15.01
CA TRP A 69 -9.99 12.51 15.24
C TRP A 69 -8.85 13.52 15.03
N PHE A 70 -7.68 13.19 15.57
CA PHE A 70 -6.45 13.96 15.44
C PHE A 70 -5.27 13.03 15.12
N ILE A 71 -4.47 13.40 14.13
CA ILE A 71 -3.21 12.77 13.75
C ILE A 71 -2.09 13.77 13.99
N GLY A 72 -1.01 13.32 14.61
CA GLY A 72 0.26 14.06 14.65
C GLY A 72 1.38 13.16 14.14
N ARG A 73 2.14 13.64 13.15
CA ARG A 73 3.28 12.93 12.59
C ARG A 73 4.55 13.76 12.69
N ILE A 74 5.63 13.10 13.05
CA ILE A 74 6.99 13.64 13.02
C ILE A 74 7.90 12.57 12.41
N ASP A 75 8.69 12.94 11.41
CA ASP A 75 9.74 12.10 10.86
C ASP A 75 11.00 12.89 10.50
N THR A 76 12.14 12.22 10.52
CA THR A 76 13.43 12.83 10.21
C THR A 76 14.28 11.90 9.37
N ASP A 77 14.89 12.49 8.35
CA ASP A 77 15.79 11.86 7.41
C ASP A 77 17.21 12.39 7.65
N TRP A 78 18.20 11.50 7.66
CA TRP A 78 19.60 11.85 7.92
C TRP A 78 20.52 11.20 6.90
N THR A 79 21.15 12.04 6.07
CA THR A 79 22.13 11.59 5.08
C THR A 79 23.53 12.10 5.42
N ILE A 80 24.53 11.20 5.41
CA ILE A 80 25.93 11.55 5.66
C ILE A 80 26.57 12.15 4.38
N PRO A 81 26.98 13.43 4.37
CA PRO A 81 27.49 14.08 3.16
C PRO A 81 28.92 13.61 2.78
N GLU A 82 29.32 13.83 1.52
CA GLU A 82 30.68 13.55 1.07
C GLU A 82 31.73 14.43 1.78
N ASN A 83 32.73 13.80 2.38
CA ASN A 83 34.06 14.40 2.42
C ASN A 83 34.65 14.29 1.02
N ASN A 84 34.90 15.43 0.41
CA ASN A 84 35.46 15.57 -0.92
C ASN A 84 36.85 14.89 -0.98
N ARG A 85 36.92 13.59 -1.29
CA ARG A 85 38.12 12.85 -1.77
C ARG A 85 37.87 11.35 -2.02
N VAL A 86 38.19 10.99 -3.27
CA VAL A 86 38.67 9.70 -3.82
C VAL A 86 37.65 8.91 -4.66
N ARG A 87 37.84 9.04 -5.99
CA ARG A 87 37.42 8.08 -7.02
C ARG A 87 37.71 6.65 -6.60
N THR A 88 36.69 5.80 -6.53
CA THR A 88 36.86 4.35 -6.63
C THR A 88 36.34 3.90 -7.99
N ASN A 89 37.31 3.48 -8.82
CA ASN A 89 37.34 2.85 -10.15
C ASN A 89 36.05 2.41 -10.89
N PRO A 90 36.09 2.40 -12.24
CA PRO A 90 34.94 2.16 -13.12
C PRO A 90 34.53 0.68 -13.21
N PRO A 91 33.28 0.37 -13.62
CA PRO A 91 32.93 -0.96 -14.08
C PRO A 91 33.56 -1.26 -15.45
N TYR A 92 33.85 -2.54 -15.66
CA TYR A 92 34.50 -3.19 -16.81
C TYR A 92 34.36 -2.50 -18.18
N THR A 93 35.49 -2.03 -18.72
CA THR A 93 35.65 -1.67 -20.15
C THR A 93 36.54 -2.72 -20.83
N LEU A 94 35.98 -3.51 -21.75
CA LEU A 94 36.73 -4.18 -22.82
C LEU A 94 36.72 -3.22 -24.02
N GLY A 95 37.92 -2.78 -24.43
CA GLY A 95 38.13 -1.54 -25.16
C GLY A 95 37.64 -1.46 -26.61
N ALA A 96 37.37 -0.21 -27.02
CA ALA A 96 37.51 0.33 -28.37
C ALA A 96 37.78 1.85 -28.28
N PRO A 97 38.38 2.50 -29.30
CA PRO A 97 39.21 3.69 -29.10
C PRO A 97 38.47 5.03 -29.07
N SER A 98 39.09 5.94 -28.33
CA SER A 98 38.72 7.33 -28.03
C SER A 98 38.41 8.23 -29.22
N HIS A 99 37.34 9.03 -29.11
CA HIS A 99 37.19 10.33 -29.76
C HIS A 99 37.00 11.44 -28.70
N PRO A 100 37.67 12.61 -28.81
CA PRO A 100 37.53 13.71 -27.88
C PRO A 100 36.46 14.70 -28.33
N GLY A 101 35.47 14.96 -27.49
CA GLY A 101 34.45 15.99 -27.72
C GLY A 101 33.76 16.32 -26.40
N GLY A 102 34.11 17.47 -25.83
CA GLY A 102 33.60 17.92 -24.54
C GLY A 102 32.19 18.52 -24.62
N GLY A 103 31.43 18.30 -23.56
CA GLY A 103 30.24 19.05 -23.15
C GLY A 103 30.12 18.93 -21.62
N PRO A 104 29.56 19.94 -20.93
CA PRO A 104 29.48 19.93 -19.47
C PRO A 104 28.54 18.83 -19.00
N VAL A 105 29.06 17.91 -18.19
CA VAL A 105 28.27 16.89 -17.48
C VAL A 105 27.52 17.60 -16.35
N ALA A 106 26.19 17.45 -16.33
CA ALA A 106 25.34 17.97 -15.27
C ALA A 106 25.77 17.37 -13.91
N GLU A 107 25.85 18.21 -12.88
CA GLU A 107 26.09 17.75 -11.51
C GLU A 107 24.94 16.84 -11.07
N GLY A 108 25.25 15.56 -10.87
CA GLY A 108 24.30 14.54 -10.42
C GLY A 108 23.79 14.87 -9.01
N GLY A 109 22.49 15.12 -8.91
CA GLY A 109 21.80 15.36 -7.64
C GLY A 109 21.69 14.08 -6.81
N HIS A 110 21.95 14.20 -5.51
CA HIS A 110 21.65 13.18 -4.52
C HIS A 110 20.13 12.93 -4.47
N MET A 111 19.68 11.67 -4.44
CA MET A 111 18.31 11.36 -3.98
C MET A 111 18.35 11.14 -2.46
N PRO A 112 17.90 12.09 -1.62
CA PRO A 112 17.69 11.83 -0.20
C PRO A 112 16.67 10.69 -0.02
N LEU A 113 16.59 10.10 1.18
CA LEU A 113 15.45 9.25 1.55
C LEU A 113 14.18 10.07 1.29
N ARG A 114 13.50 9.79 0.18
CA ARG A 114 12.24 10.47 -0.13
C ARG A 114 11.31 10.27 1.05
N THR A 115 10.63 11.34 1.45
CA THR A 115 9.51 11.23 2.36
C THR A 115 8.55 10.19 1.76
N TYR A 116 8.41 9.05 2.43
CA TYR A 116 7.36 8.10 2.17
C TYR A 116 6.10 8.84 2.51
N ASP A 117 5.50 9.44 1.49
CA ASP A 117 4.12 9.85 1.55
C ASP A 117 3.32 8.54 1.53
N PRO A 118 2.48 8.25 2.54
CA PRO A 118 1.54 7.12 2.48
C PRO A 118 0.62 7.14 1.25
N VAL A 119 0.75 8.15 0.39
CA VAL A 119 0.05 8.37 -0.86
C VAL A 119 0.87 7.98 -2.12
N HIS A 120 2.21 7.92 -2.08
CA HIS A 120 3.05 7.71 -3.28
C HIS A 120 4.16 6.66 -3.06
N PRO A 121 3.99 5.40 -3.51
CA PRO A 121 5.12 4.49 -3.69
C PRO A 121 6.02 4.96 -4.85
N ASP A 122 7.27 4.47 -4.88
CA ASP A 122 8.42 4.89 -5.70
C ASP A 122 8.22 4.97 -7.23
N TRP A 123 7.04 4.60 -7.71
CA TRP A 123 6.60 4.73 -9.10
C TRP A 123 6.07 6.11 -9.43
N TYR A 124 5.78 6.93 -8.41
CA TYR A 124 5.09 8.20 -8.57
C TYR A 124 5.98 9.39 -8.21
N ASP A 125 5.85 10.51 -8.94
CA ASP A 125 6.45 11.78 -8.55
C ASP A 125 5.79 12.30 -7.27
N ALA A 126 6.33 13.39 -6.71
CA ALA A 126 5.76 14.04 -5.52
C ALA A 126 4.30 14.45 -5.77
N GLU A 127 3.90 14.55 -7.04
CA GLU A 127 2.57 14.89 -7.47
C GLU A 127 1.67 13.65 -7.74
N GLY A 128 2.18 12.42 -7.73
CA GLY A 128 1.39 11.21 -7.94
C GLY A 128 1.28 10.73 -9.38
N ARG A 129 2.14 11.20 -10.29
CA ARG A 129 2.24 10.72 -11.69
C ARG A 129 3.25 9.62 -11.79
N TYR A 130 2.96 8.59 -12.59
CA TYR A 130 3.92 7.53 -12.82
C TYR A 130 5.18 8.13 -13.45
N ILE A 131 6.32 8.11 -12.75
CA ILE A 131 7.59 8.55 -13.31
C ILE A 131 8.12 7.43 -14.19
N ARG A 132 7.85 7.53 -15.48
CA ARG A 132 8.68 6.86 -16.47
C ARG A 132 9.94 7.70 -16.67
N PRO A 133 11.17 7.14 -16.54
CA PRO A 133 12.38 7.88 -16.87
C PRO A 133 12.26 8.44 -18.30
N GLU A 134 12.46 9.76 -18.46
CA GLU A 134 12.33 10.41 -19.75
C GLU A 134 13.26 9.73 -20.76
N VAL A 135 12.67 9.24 -21.85
CA VAL A 135 13.42 8.79 -23.01
C VAL A 135 13.74 10.04 -23.82
N HIS A 136 14.96 10.56 -23.71
CA HIS A 136 15.47 11.49 -24.70
C HIS A 136 15.62 10.72 -26.02
N GLN A 137 14.67 10.92 -26.93
CA GLN A 137 14.82 10.52 -28.32
C GLN A 137 15.76 11.56 -28.97
N HIS A 138 16.91 11.12 -29.47
CA HIS A 138 17.74 12.00 -30.30
C HIS A 138 16.94 12.39 -31.56
N GLU A 139 17.12 13.62 -32.05
CA GLU A 139 16.43 14.15 -33.26
C GLU A 139 16.66 13.28 -34.52
N ASP A 140 17.60 12.35 -34.49
CA ASP A 140 17.93 11.42 -35.58
C ASP A 140 17.17 10.08 -35.53
N GLY A 141 16.31 9.87 -34.53
CA GLY A 141 15.52 8.64 -34.39
C GLY A 141 16.31 7.43 -33.90
N SER A 142 17.55 7.60 -33.44
CA SER A 142 18.33 6.55 -32.80
C SER A 142 17.93 6.36 -31.33
N PHE A 143 17.93 5.10 -30.88
CA PHE A 143 17.78 4.77 -29.46
C PHE A 143 19.17 4.80 -28.79
N PRO A 144 19.33 5.38 -27.58
CA PRO A 144 20.59 5.34 -26.87
C PRO A 144 21.01 3.89 -26.60
N VAL A 145 22.19 3.50 -27.12
CA VAL A 145 22.74 2.13 -27.02
C VAL A 145 23.51 1.93 -25.70
N GLU A 146 23.83 3.01 -24.98
CA GLU A 146 24.65 2.95 -23.78
C GLU A 146 24.06 3.91 -22.73
N ARG A 147 23.49 3.35 -21.66
CA ARG A 147 23.17 4.09 -20.45
C ARG A 147 24.30 3.84 -19.46
N ASP A 148 24.97 4.90 -19.05
CA ASP A 148 25.68 4.90 -17.78
C ASP A 148 24.63 4.70 -16.69
N TYR A 149 24.49 3.47 -16.20
CA TYR A 149 23.60 3.16 -15.09
C TYR A 149 24.18 3.83 -13.84
N GLU A 150 23.66 5.01 -13.51
CA GLU A 150 23.88 5.61 -12.20
C GLU A 150 22.98 4.90 -11.18
N PRO A 151 23.56 4.21 -10.18
CA PRO A 151 22.77 3.52 -9.18
C PRO A 151 21.97 4.54 -8.36
N TRP A 152 20.69 4.26 -8.12
CA TRP A 152 19.87 5.03 -7.17
C TRP A 152 20.40 4.94 -5.73
N TYR A 153 21.28 3.97 -5.47
CA TYR A 153 21.86 3.71 -4.17
C TYR A 153 23.32 4.16 -4.09
N THR A 154 23.74 4.43 -2.86
CA THR A 154 25.16 4.62 -2.54
C THR A 154 25.60 3.56 -1.55
N TRP A 155 26.90 3.22 -1.55
CA TRP A 155 27.50 2.35 -0.52
C TRP A 155 27.78 3.13 0.77
N ARG A 156 26.83 3.98 1.18
CA ARG A 156 26.87 4.77 2.41
C ARG A 156 25.64 4.46 3.24
N PRO A 157 25.77 4.45 4.57
CA PRO A 157 24.61 4.28 5.43
C PRO A 157 23.75 5.55 5.36
N ASP A 158 22.46 5.32 5.17
CA ASP A 158 21.41 6.34 5.20
C ASP A 158 20.30 5.83 6.11
N TYR A 159 19.73 6.68 6.96
CA TYR A 159 18.73 6.23 7.92
C TYR A 159 17.59 7.21 8.11
N ARG A 160 16.42 6.64 8.39
CA ARG A 160 15.19 7.36 8.68
C ARG A 160 14.55 6.82 9.93
N VAL A 161 14.03 7.72 10.76
CA VAL A 161 13.15 7.36 11.87
C VAL A 161 11.89 8.19 11.79
N GLY A 162 10.75 7.57 12.07
CA GLY A 162 9.46 8.23 11.99
C GLY A 162 8.48 7.70 13.01
N MET A 163 7.58 8.58 13.45
CA MET A 163 6.51 8.23 14.38
C MET A 163 5.23 9.00 14.03
N GLU A 164 4.10 8.31 14.09
CA GLU A 164 2.77 8.88 13.88
C GLU A 164 1.87 8.48 15.04
N PHE A 165 1.20 9.47 15.63
CA PHE A 165 0.19 9.29 16.66
C PHE A 165 -1.19 9.51 16.08
N LEU A 166 -2.14 8.68 16.49
CA LEU A 166 -3.56 8.82 16.18
C LEU A 166 -4.35 8.87 17.50
N GLY A 167 -5.11 9.95 17.69
CA GLY A 167 -6.06 10.13 18.78
C GLY A 167 -7.49 10.22 18.25
N LYS A 168 -8.43 9.59 18.96
CA LYS A 168 -9.86 9.61 18.66
C LYS A 168 -10.62 10.30 19.77
N SER A 169 -11.41 11.31 19.43
CA SER A 169 -12.05 12.13 20.47
C SER A 169 -13.21 11.43 21.17
N ALA A 170 -14.01 10.63 20.45
CA ALA A 170 -15.20 10.01 21.03
C ALA A 170 -14.93 8.81 21.93
N THR A 171 -13.95 7.98 21.59
CA THR A 171 -13.54 6.88 22.46
C THR A 171 -12.51 7.30 23.50
N GLY A 172 -11.90 8.48 23.34
CA GLY A 172 -10.73 8.90 24.13
C GLY A 172 -9.49 8.03 23.89
N GLU A 173 -9.52 7.16 22.87
CA GLU A 173 -8.41 6.28 22.55
C GLU A 173 -7.28 7.04 21.86
N SER A 174 -6.05 6.77 22.28
CA SER A 174 -4.85 7.21 21.59
C SER A 174 -3.94 6.02 21.33
N LYS A 175 -3.39 5.93 20.12
CA LYS A 175 -2.41 4.89 19.76
C LYS A 175 -1.25 5.47 18.98
N VAL A 176 -0.07 4.89 19.18
CA VAL A 176 1.03 5.01 18.22
C VAL A 176 0.62 4.24 16.98
N TYR A 177 0.35 4.96 15.90
CA TYR A 177 -0.09 4.39 14.64
C TYR A 177 1.13 3.85 13.88
N GLU A 178 2.12 4.68 13.61
CA GLU A 178 3.43 4.29 13.06
C GLU A 178 4.56 4.57 14.05
N ILE A 179 5.57 3.71 14.03
CA ILE A 179 6.87 3.94 14.68
C ILE A 179 7.89 3.05 14.01
N PHE A 180 8.91 3.60 13.40
CA PHE A 180 9.85 2.82 12.61
C PHE A 180 11.25 3.42 12.56
N ALA A 181 12.21 2.55 12.24
CA ALA A 181 13.55 2.90 11.84
C ALA A 181 13.90 2.18 10.52
N GLN A 182 14.54 2.89 9.60
CA GLN A 182 15.04 2.36 8.34
C GLN A 182 16.52 2.64 8.22
N LEU A 183 17.25 1.69 7.65
CA LEU A 183 18.66 1.78 7.32
C LEU A 183 18.86 1.30 5.88
N ARG A 184 19.38 2.16 5.01
CA ARG A 184 19.81 1.81 3.66
C ARG A 184 21.33 1.71 3.61
N TYR A 185 21.83 0.71 2.89
CA TYR A 185 23.24 0.56 2.57
C TYR A 185 23.42 -0.19 1.26
N GLY A 186 23.94 0.49 0.24
CA GLY A 186 23.91 -0.03 -1.12
C GLY A 186 22.46 -0.25 -1.57
N PRO A 187 22.17 -1.30 -2.36
CA PRO A 187 20.81 -1.57 -2.82
C PRO A 187 19.89 -2.11 -1.71
N PHE A 188 20.40 -2.34 -0.51
CA PHE A 188 19.67 -2.98 0.58
C PHE A 188 19.03 -1.95 1.50
N GLU A 189 17.79 -2.21 1.89
CA GLU A 189 17.08 -1.52 2.95
C GLU A 189 16.68 -2.51 4.05
N PHE A 190 16.99 -2.15 5.29
CA PHE A 190 16.45 -2.77 6.48
C PHE A 190 15.46 -1.83 7.15
N THR A 191 14.22 -2.28 7.33
CA THR A 191 13.16 -1.52 8.02
C THR A 191 12.67 -2.32 9.22
N GLY A 192 12.65 -1.69 10.40
CA GLY A 192 12.13 -2.26 11.63
C GLY A 192 11.06 -1.38 12.27
N GLY A 193 9.96 -1.99 12.71
CA GLY A 193 8.88 -1.31 13.43
C GLY A 193 7.52 -1.45 12.75
N ARG A 194 6.66 -0.45 12.92
CA ARG A 194 5.31 -0.35 12.38
C ARG A 194 5.29 0.77 11.34
N LYS A 195 5.39 0.41 10.07
CA LYS A 195 5.33 1.31 8.93
C LYS A 195 4.35 0.79 7.90
N SER A 196 3.47 1.66 7.41
CA SER A 196 2.50 1.37 6.35
C SER A 196 3.24 0.97 5.09
N TYR A 197 2.63 0.08 4.31
CA TYR A 197 3.20 -0.41 3.08
C TYR A 197 2.13 -1.08 2.22
N THR A 198 2.41 -1.16 0.94
CA THR A 198 1.61 -1.85 -0.07
C THR A 198 2.54 -2.72 -0.90
N ILE A 199 1.97 -3.73 -1.56
CA ILE A 199 2.74 -4.57 -2.49
C ILE A 199 1.92 -4.78 -3.77
N GLY A 200 2.53 -4.44 -4.91
CA GLY A 200 2.04 -4.73 -6.25
C GLY A 200 2.29 -3.60 -7.24
N PHE A 201 1.61 -3.66 -8.38
CA PHE A 201 1.61 -2.64 -9.43
C PHE A 201 0.35 -1.76 -9.43
N GLN A 202 -0.67 -2.12 -8.65
CA GLN A 202 -1.91 -1.34 -8.58
C GLN A 202 -1.66 0.07 -8.02
N ASP A 203 -2.54 1.01 -8.37
CA ASP A 203 -2.49 2.35 -7.80
C ASP A 203 -3.02 2.39 -6.36
N ASP A 204 -2.23 2.86 -5.41
CA ASP A 204 -2.60 2.82 -3.98
C ASP A 204 -3.72 3.82 -3.58
N ARG A 205 -4.04 4.81 -4.43
CA ARG A 205 -5.03 5.87 -4.16
C ARG A 205 -6.38 5.62 -4.80
N LEU A 206 -6.37 5.05 -6.01
CA LEU A 206 -7.54 4.83 -6.85
C LEU A 206 -7.98 3.37 -6.79
N SER A 207 -7.08 2.40 -6.58
CA SER A 207 -7.44 0.98 -6.59
C SER A 207 -8.34 0.58 -5.43
N THR A 208 -9.05 -0.53 -5.62
CA THR A 208 -9.68 -1.33 -4.56
C THR A 208 -8.68 -2.10 -3.68
N GLY A 209 -7.38 -2.02 -4.00
CA GLY A 209 -6.27 -2.57 -3.21
C GLY A 209 -5.84 -3.96 -3.68
N SER A 210 -4.53 -4.24 -3.51
CA SER A 210 -3.90 -5.53 -3.83
C SER A 210 -4.61 -6.72 -3.18
N LEU A 211 -4.61 -7.86 -3.87
CA LEU A 211 -5.09 -9.13 -3.31
C LEU A 211 -4.23 -9.65 -2.15
N ALA A 212 -2.97 -9.20 -2.04
CA ALA A 212 -2.02 -9.65 -1.04
C ALA A 212 -1.95 -8.70 0.16
N VAL A 213 -1.51 -7.46 -0.10
CA VAL A 213 -1.22 -6.43 0.89
C VAL A 213 -1.56 -5.07 0.29
N SER A 214 -2.58 -4.42 0.82
CA SER A 214 -3.10 -3.12 0.37
C SER A 214 -2.99 -2.04 1.46
N SER A 215 -3.41 -0.82 1.13
CA SER A 215 -3.55 0.28 2.09
C SER A 215 -4.76 0.13 3.02
N ASN A 216 -5.41 -1.03 3.08
CA ASN A 216 -6.64 -1.21 3.84
C ASN A 216 -6.44 -1.43 5.33
N PHE A 217 -5.29 -1.94 5.78
CA PHE A 217 -5.06 -2.33 7.17
C PHE A 217 -4.05 -1.43 7.89
N ALA A 218 -4.11 -1.43 9.22
CA ALA A 218 -3.17 -0.67 10.05
C ALA A 218 -1.77 -1.30 10.03
N PRO A 219 -0.69 -0.50 10.11
CA PRO A 219 0.66 -1.04 10.08
C PRO A 219 0.95 -1.92 11.29
N MET A 220 1.46 -3.12 11.00
CA MET A 220 1.84 -4.14 11.98
C MET A 220 3.34 -4.09 12.30
N PRO A 221 3.76 -4.58 13.48
CA PRO A 221 5.18 -4.72 13.81
C PRO A 221 5.84 -5.73 12.87
N ARG A 222 6.91 -5.30 12.21
CA ARG A 222 7.68 -6.14 11.28
C ARG A 222 9.13 -5.73 11.17
N LEU A 223 9.94 -6.68 10.72
CA LEU A 223 11.31 -6.51 10.25
C LEU A 223 11.34 -6.89 8.78
N THR A 224 11.79 -5.99 7.92
CA THR A 224 11.88 -6.17 6.49
C THR A 224 13.31 -5.93 6.04
N LEU A 225 13.88 -6.88 5.29
CA LEU A 225 15.11 -6.70 4.54
C LEU A 225 14.79 -6.85 3.06
N GLY A 226 15.18 -5.88 2.24
CA GLY A 226 14.86 -5.93 0.82
C GLY A 226 15.74 -5.03 -0.03
N ILE A 227 15.43 -5.09 -1.32
CA ILE A 227 15.89 -4.17 -2.34
C ILE A 227 14.61 -3.41 -2.74
N PRO A 228 14.40 -2.18 -2.22
CA PRO A 228 13.14 -1.46 -2.40
C PRO A 228 12.91 -1.04 -3.85
N GLU A 229 14.00 -0.75 -4.56
CA GLU A 229 14.01 -0.18 -5.91
C GLU A 229 14.66 -1.12 -6.91
N TYR A 230 14.27 -1.02 -8.18
CA TYR A 230 14.76 -1.91 -9.22
C TYR A 230 16.27 -1.79 -9.44
N ILE A 231 16.95 -2.93 -9.42
CA ILE A 231 18.35 -3.06 -9.81
C ILE A 231 18.49 -4.03 -10.99
N PRO A 232 19.48 -3.84 -11.88
CA PRO A 232 19.71 -4.73 -13.00
C PRO A 232 19.88 -6.20 -12.57
N VAL A 233 19.21 -7.11 -13.28
CA VAL A 233 19.42 -8.54 -13.12
C VAL A 233 20.80 -8.89 -13.71
N PRO A 234 21.68 -9.59 -12.97
CA PRO A 234 22.95 -10.04 -13.50
C PRO A 234 22.77 -10.85 -14.79
N PHE A 235 23.69 -10.70 -15.74
CA PHE A 235 23.70 -11.43 -17.02
C PHE A 235 22.54 -11.13 -17.99
N THR A 236 21.65 -10.17 -17.68
CA THR A 236 20.64 -9.69 -18.63
C THR A 236 21.05 -8.41 -19.35
N PHE A 237 22.30 -7.97 -19.19
CA PHE A 237 22.85 -6.74 -19.79
C PHE A 237 21.95 -5.50 -19.57
N GLY A 238 21.35 -5.38 -18.37
CA GLY A 238 20.45 -4.28 -18.02
C GLY A 238 19.04 -4.37 -18.64
N PHE A 239 18.72 -5.43 -19.39
CA PHE A 239 17.39 -5.56 -20.00
C PHE A 239 16.29 -5.86 -18.98
N PHE A 240 16.58 -6.62 -17.93
CA PHE A 240 15.67 -6.87 -16.83
C PHE A 240 16.22 -6.24 -15.56
N GLU A 241 15.31 -5.76 -14.73
CA GLU A 241 15.60 -5.26 -13.40
C GLU A 241 14.70 -5.95 -12.39
N PHE A 242 15.15 -6.09 -11.15
CA PHE A 242 14.37 -6.71 -10.09
C PHE A 242 14.41 -5.91 -8.79
N ARG A 243 13.34 -6.07 -8.01
CA ARG A 243 13.23 -5.63 -6.62
C ARG A 243 12.57 -6.73 -5.82
N GLY A 244 12.66 -6.67 -4.50
CA GLY A 244 12.02 -7.69 -3.66
C GLY A 244 12.37 -7.53 -2.20
N GLN A 245 11.58 -8.16 -1.35
CA GLN A 245 11.78 -8.08 0.09
C GLN A 245 11.46 -9.39 0.79
N TYR A 246 12.04 -9.51 1.98
CA TYR A 246 11.78 -10.56 2.92
C TYR A 246 11.37 -9.93 4.25
N THR A 247 10.20 -10.30 4.75
CA THR A 247 9.58 -9.70 5.92
C THR A 247 9.24 -10.78 6.94
N HIS A 248 9.55 -10.50 8.21
CA HIS A 248 9.01 -11.21 9.36
C HIS A 248 8.20 -10.25 10.22
N GLY A 249 6.98 -10.60 10.58
CA GLY A 249 6.10 -9.74 11.37
C GLY A 249 5.33 -10.47 12.44
N TRP A 250 4.59 -9.72 13.23
CA TRP A 250 3.79 -10.23 14.35
C TRP A 250 2.37 -9.70 14.28
N PHE A 251 1.42 -10.61 14.37
CA PHE A 251 0.03 -10.26 14.61
C PHE A 251 -0.14 -10.01 16.10
N THR A 252 -0.56 -8.79 16.44
CA THR A 252 -0.67 -8.27 17.82
C THR A 252 -2.07 -7.77 18.13
N ASP A 253 -3.05 -8.08 17.29
CA ASP A 253 -4.46 -7.84 17.50
C ASP A 253 -5.11 -9.03 18.22
N ASP A 254 -6.26 -8.82 18.85
CA ASP A 254 -7.03 -9.91 19.45
C ASP A 254 -7.62 -10.77 18.33
N ARG A 255 -7.36 -12.08 18.38
CA ARG A 255 -7.73 -13.04 17.34
C ARG A 255 -7.77 -14.46 17.88
N PHE A 256 -8.37 -15.37 17.12
CA PHE A 256 -8.57 -16.75 17.53
C PHE A 256 -7.26 -17.49 17.79
N MET A 257 -6.33 -17.44 16.83
CA MET A 257 -4.98 -17.95 17.01
C MET A 257 -4.16 -16.83 17.62
N ASP A 258 -3.74 -16.94 18.87
CA ASP A 258 -3.05 -15.87 19.60
C ASP A 258 -1.60 -15.70 19.13
N THR A 259 -1.17 -14.44 18.99
CA THR A 259 0.18 -14.01 18.57
C THR A 259 0.88 -14.78 17.43
N PRO A 260 0.19 -15.09 16.30
CA PRO A 260 0.82 -15.74 15.17
C PRO A 260 1.80 -14.78 14.49
N ARG A 261 2.67 -15.36 13.67
CA ARG A 261 3.73 -14.63 12.99
C ARG A 261 3.43 -14.51 11.51
N LEU A 262 3.88 -13.41 10.92
CA LEU A 262 3.91 -13.19 9.49
C LEU A 262 5.27 -13.63 8.93
N HIS A 263 5.23 -14.36 7.83
CA HIS A 263 6.34 -14.50 6.90
C HIS A 263 5.88 -13.99 5.54
N GLU A 264 6.60 -13.04 4.97
CA GLU A 264 6.28 -12.44 3.68
C GLU A 264 7.55 -12.42 2.82
N LYS A 265 7.40 -12.78 1.55
CA LYS A 265 8.45 -12.66 0.53
C LYS A 265 7.83 -12.12 -0.75
N SER A 266 8.49 -11.16 -1.37
CA SER A 266 8.10 -10.67 -2.68
C SER A 266 9.28 -10.57 -3.61
N LEU A 267 9.03 -10.85 -4.88
CA LEU A 267 9.99 -10.68 -5.96
C LEU A 267 9.26 -10.12 -7.17
N TYR A 268 9.79 -9.02 -7.70
CA TYR A 268 9.23 -8.30 -8.82
C TYR A 268 10.31 -8.05 -9.85
N VAL A 269 9.99 -8.29 -11.12
CA VAL A 269 10.88 -8.11 -12.27
C VAL A 269 10.18 -7.22 -13.28
N ARG A 270 10.93 -6.33 -13.90
CA ARG A 270 10.48 -5.55 -15.06
C ARG A 270 11.49 -5.58 -16.17
N SER A 271 11.04 -5.43 -17.41
CA SER A 271 11.94 -5.07 -18.51
C SER A 271 12.42 -3.63 -18.33
N ARG A 272 13.46 -3.25 -19.06
CA ARG A 272 13.98 -1.88 -19.10
C ARG A 272 12.86 -0.85 -19.35
N SER A 273 12.88 0.23 -18.59
CA SER A 273 11.83 1.26 -18.60
C SER A 273 11.81 2.11 -19.88
N ASP A 274 12.93 2.17 -20.61
CA ASP A 274 13.11 2.88 -21.88
C ASP A 274 12.67 2.06 -23.11
N TRP A 275 12.27 0.80 -22.93
CA TRP A 275 11.69 0.01 -24.01
C TRP A 275 10.26 0.47 -24.29
N PRO A 276 9.80 0.61 -25.55
CA PRO A 276 8.46 1.16 -25.85
C PRO A 276 7.32 0.53 -25.04
N VAL A 277 7.47 -0.75 -24.68
CA VAL A 277 6.60 -1.48 -23.77
C VAL A 277 7.42 -1.98 -22.58
N GLU A 278 7.00 -1.65 -21.36
CA GLU A 278 7.55 -2.22 -20.13
C GLU A 278 6.72 -3.45 -19.73
N LEU A 279 7.36 -4.62 -19.74
CA LEU A 279 6.78 -5.86 -19.26
C LEU A 279 7.12 -6.04 -17.79
N ARG A 280 6.10 -6.32 -16.97
CA ARG A 280 6.23 -6.46 -15.52
C ARG A 280 5.68 -7.79 -15.06
N GLY A 281 6.35 -8.41 -14.10
CA GLY A 281 5.93 -9.66 -13.48
C GLY A 281 6.35 -9.70 -12.03
N GLY A 282 5.55 -10.35 -11.19
CA GLY A 282 5.81 -10.39 -9.77
C GLY A 282 5.13 -11.54 -9.06
N PHE A 283 5.64 -11.82 -7.87
CA PHE A 283 5.06 -12.80 -6.98
C PHE A 283 5.22 -12.34 -5.54
N THR A 284 4.14 -12.47 -4.78
CA THR A 284 4.10 -12.22 -3.34
C THR A 284 3.61 -13.48 -2.65
N HIS A 285 4.38 -13.99 -1.71
CA HIS A 285 4.00 -15.12 -0.87
C HIS A 285 4.00 -14.71 0.59
N LEU A 286 2.91 -15.06 1.24
CA LEU A 286 2.56 -14.68 2.58
C LEU A 286 2.24 -15.96 3.35
N ALA A 287 2.66 -16.02 4.60
CA ALA A 287 2.31 -17.11 5.49
C ALA A 287 2.03 -16.60 6.90
N MET A 288 0.90 -17.01 7.46
CA MET A 288 0.60 -16.91 8.89
C MET A 288 0.97 -18.23 9.56
N TRP A 289 1.86 -18.18 10.55
CA TRP A 289 2.41 -19.40 11.16
C TRP A 289 2.67 -19.24 12.66
N GLY A 290 2.71 -20.36 13.38
CA GLY A 290 2.86 -20.38 14.84
C GLY A 290 1.65 -19.78 15.57
N GLY A 291 1.87 -19.34 16.81
CA GLY A 291 0.82 -18.84 17.70
C GLY A 291 0.28 -19.90 18.66
N GLU A 292 -0.76 -19.55 19.40
CA GLU A 292 -1.40 -20.40 20.39
C GLU A 292 -2.90 -20.54 20.13
N HIS A 293 -3.36 -21.78 19.99
CA HIS A 293 -4.78 -22.09 19.80
C HIS A 293 -5.45 -22.28 21.16
N PRO A 294 -6.64 -21.70 21.40
CA PRO A 294 -7.31 -21.72 22.70
C PRO A 294 -7.48 -23.14 23.28
N GLU A 295 -7.82 -24.11 22.42
CA GLU A 295 -8.03 -25.51 22.82
C GLU A 295 -6.85 -26.46 22.51
N LEU A 296 -6.15 -26.27 21.38
CA LEU A 296 -5.14 -27.20 20.88
C LEU A 296 -3.71 -26.84 21.32
N GLY A 297 -3.51 -25.69 21.95
CA GLY A 297 -2.21 -25.21 22.44
C GLY A 297 -1.31 -24.62 21.36
N SER A 298 0.00 -24.63 21.59
CA SER A 298 0.97 -23.96 20.71
C SER A 298 1.14 -24.65 19.36
N ALA A 299 1.06 -23.88 18.27
CA ALA A 299 1.43 -24.36 16.94
C ALA A 299 2.95 -24.52 16.77
N PRO A 300 3.40 -25.36 15.82
CA PRO A 300 4.83 -25.56 15.56
C PRO A 300 5.54 -24.23 15.24
N ARG A 301 6.68 -24.01 15.90
CA ARG A 301 7.39 -22.71 15.91
C ARG A 301 8.92 -22.81 15.95
N ASP A 302 9.46 -24.01 15.75
CA ASP A 302 10.90 -24.26 15.74
C ASP A 302 11.55 -23.76 14.45
N PHE A 303 12.88 -23.67 14.40
CA PHE A 303 13.60 -23.25 13.18
C PHE A 303 13.33 -24.18 11.98
N LYS A 304 13.11 -25.47 12.23
CA LYS A 304 12.71 -26.43 11.18
C LYS A 304 11.31 -26.11 10.62
N ASP A 305 10.38 -25.72 11.49
CA ASP A 305 9.03 -25.30 11.10
C ASP A 305 9.11 -24.02 10.28
N TYR A 306 9.91 -23.05 10.73
CA TYR A 306 10.17 -21.82 9.99
C TYR A 306 10.67 -22.11 8.57
N LEU A 307 11.67 -22.97 8.39
CA LEU A 307 12.16 -23.33 7.05
C LEU A 307 11.09 -24.00 6.19
N ARG A 308 10.20 -24.82 6.77
CA ARG A 308 9.06 -25.40 6.03
C ARG A 308 8.10 -24.32 5.54
N VAL A 309 7.78 -23.35 6.40
CA VAL A 309 6.92 -22.20 6.07
C VAL A 309 7.55 -21.35 4.97
N VAL A 310 8.86 -21.04 5.07
CA VAL A 310 9.58 -20.27 4.05
C VAL A 310 9.54 -20.96 2.68
N LEU A 311 9.64 -22.28 2.67
CA LEU A 311 9.62 -23.09 1.44
C LEU A 311 8.19 -23.43 0.96
N GLY A 312 7.14 -22.99 1.65
CA GLY A 312 5.74 -23.30 1.29
C GLY A 312 5.41 -24.79 1.39
N ARG A 313 6.09 -25.53 2.26
CA ARG A 313 5.83 -26.97 2.46
C ARG A 313 4.63 -27.15 3.39
N GLY A 314 3.74 -28.07 3.01
CA GLY A 314 2.55 -28.42 3.78
C GLY A 314 2.84 -29.02 5.16
N GLY A 315 1.75 -29.34 5.85
CA GLY A 315 1.72 -29.88 7.20
C GLY A 315 2.53 -31.15 7.47
N TYR A 316 2.67 -31.51 8.75
CA TYR A 316 3.19 -32.82 9.18
C TYR A 316 2.10 -33.90 8.95
N THR A 317 1.70 -34.16 7.72
CA THR A 317 0.68 -35.19 7.42
C THR A 317 1.27 -36.54 7.04
N ASP A 318 2.57 -36.60 6.70
CA ASP A 318 3.21 -37.83 6.21
C ASP A 318 4.13 -38.52 7.23
N ASP A 319 4.25 -38.00 8.47
CA ASP A 319 5.06 -38.64 9.52
C ASP A 319 4.23 -38.92 10.79
N PRO A 320 3.64 -40.13 10.90
CA PRO A 320 2.96 -40.58 12.11
C PRO A 320 3.84 -40.60 13.37
N ALA A 321 5.17 -40.50 13.22
CA ALA A 321 6.10 -40.54 14.35
C ALA A 321 6.24 -39.18 15.07
N ASP A 322 5.78 -38.07 14.48
CA ASP A 322 6.07 -36.73 15.01
C ASP A 322 5.02 -36.23 16.03
N GLY A 323 3.86 -36.88 16.17
CA GLY A 323 2.87 -36.59 17.23
C GLY A 323 2.30 -35.17 17.28
N ARG A 324 2.65 -34.30 16.31
CA ARG A 324 2.34 -32.86 16.25
C ARG A 324 1.11 -32.51 15.39
N SER A 325 0.31 -33.49 14.99
CA SER A 325 -0.83 -33.33 14.05
C SER A 325 -2.18 -33.04 14.74
N THR A 326 -2.21 -32.23 15.79
CA THR A 326 -3.45 -31.90 16.50
C THR A 326 -4.23 -30.75 15.84
N PHE A 327 -3.62 -30.00 14.90
CA PHE A 327 -4.25 -28.87 14.23
C PHE A 327 -5.06 -29.29 12.99
N PRO A 328 -6.27 -28.72 12.77
CA PRO A 328 -7.06 -28.97 11.57
C PRO A 328 -6.25 -28.80 10.28
N SER A 329 -6.41 -29.72 9.33
CA SER A 329 -5.69 -29.79 8.04
C SER A 329 -4.19 -30.10 8.12
N GLY A 330 -3.64 -30.41 9.31
CA GLY A 330 -2.20 -30.66 9.50
C GLY A 330 -1.32 -29.41 9.28
N SER A 331 -1.92 -28.26 8.97
CA SER A 331 -1.25 -27.07 8.48
C SER A 331 -0.38 -26.39 9.55
N VAL A 332 0.93 -26.34 9.30
CA VAL A 332 1.89 -25.56 10.11
C VAL A 332 1.67 -24.05 9.91
N ALA A 333 1.04 -23.67 8.80
CA ALA A 333 0.79 -22.29 8.42
C ALA A 333 -0.37 -22.16 7.43
N LYS A 334 -0.98 -20.97 7.40
CA LYS A 334 -1.83 -20.54 6.29
C LYS A 334 -0.98 -19.84 5.25
N HIS A 335 -1.01 -20.28 4.00
CA HIS A 335 -0.27 -19.69 2.89
C HIS A 335 -1.18 -18.94 1.93
N ILE A 336 -0.74 -17.76 1.49
CA ILE A 336 -1.34 -17.01 0.39
C ILE A 336 -0.23 -16.69 -0.61
N GLY A 337 -0.41 -17.11 -1.85
CA GLY A 337 0.42 -16.67 -2.96
C GLY A 337 -0.39 -15.77 -3.88
N VAL A 338 0.19 -14.66 -4.34
CA VAL A 338 -0.39 -13.80 -5.37
C VAL A 338 0.65 -13.64 -6.47
N MET A 339 0.27 -14.04 -7.69
CA MET A 339 1.03 -13.77 -8.90
C MET A 339 0.49 -12.51 -9.56
N GLU A 340 1.39 -11.72 -10.12
CA GLU A 340 1.07 -10.46 -10.74
C GLU A 340 1.80 -10.32 -12.07
N GLY A 341 1.13 -9.76 -13.06
CA GLY A 341 1.70 -9.46 -14.36
C GLY A 341 1.12 -8.16 -14.89
N GLY A 342 1.92 -7.40 -15.60
CA GLY A 342 1.50 -6.12 -16.13
C GLY A 342 2.29 -5.68 -17.35
N LEU A 343 1.73 -4.69 -18.03
CA LEU A 343 2.28 -4.07 -19.21
C LEU A 343 2.08 -2.57 -19.07
N ALA A 344 3.14 -1.79 -19.21
CA ALA A 344 3.04 -0.33 -19.30
C ALA A 344 3.57 0.15 -20.66
N LEU A 345 2.93 1.14 -21.25
CA LEU A 345 3.42 1.78 -22.48
C LEU A 345 3.02 3.26 -22.53
N SER A 346 3.79 4.04 -23.28
CA SER A 346 3.44 5.42 -23.61
C SER A 346 3.09 5.50 -25.09
N TYR A 347 1.90 6.03 -25.40
CA TYR A 347 1.46 6.25 -26.77
C TYR A 347 0.92 7.67 -26.93
N GLY A 348 1.61 8.49 -27.73
CA GLY A 348 1.36 9.93 -27.78
C GLY A 348 1.60 10.59 -26.42
N SER A 349 0.68 11.45 -25.99
CA SER A 349 0.71 12.11 -24.67
C SER A 349 -0.03 11.32 -23.58
N VAL A 350 -0.16 9.99 -23.73
CA VAL A 350 -0.89 9.14 -22.79
C VAL A 350 -0.04 7.95 -22.37
N ASP A 351 0.09 7.76 -21.06
CA ASP A 351 0.66 6.58 -20.45
C ASP A 351 -0.45 5.59 -20.08
N TRP A 352 -0.24 4.33 -20.45
CA TRP A 352 -1.15 3.22 -20.21
C TRP A 352 -0.48 2.20 -19.31
N ASP A 353 -1.21 1.73 -18.31
CA ASP A 353 -0.79 0.67 -17.40
C ASP A 353 -1.91 -0.38 -17.32
N PHE A 354 -1.57 -1.61 -17.69
CA PHE A 354 -2.40 -2.78 -17.54
C PHE A 354 -1.79 -3.70 -16.51
N TYR A 355 -2.60 -4.23 -15.60
CA TYR A 355 -2.15 -5.23 -14.64
C TYR A 355 -3.21 -6.26 -14.33
N ARG A 356 -2.74 -7.43 -13.89
CA ARG A 356 -3.55 -8.52 -13.38
C ARG A 356 -2.86 -9.15 -12.18
N GLN A 357 -3.62 -9.35 -11.11
CA GLN A 357 -3.26 -10.16 -9.95
C GLN A 357 -4.16 -11.40 -9.90
N SER A 358 -3.61 -12.54 -9.49
CA SER A 358 -4.38 -13.76 -9.26
C SER A 358 -3.77 -14.57 -8.12
N PHE A 359 -4.61 -15.26 -7.35
CA PHE A 359 -4.14 -16.16 -6.31
C PHE A 359 -3.43 -17.37 -6.89
N PHE A 360 -2.26 -17.67 -6.35
CA PHE A 360 -1.52 -18.90 -6.61
C PHE A 360 -1.95 -19.97 -5.62
N THR A 361 -2.73 -20.94 -6.10
CA THR A 361 -3.24 -22.06 -5.29
C THR A 361 -2.84 -23.38 -5.92
N GLY A 362 -2.42 -24.34 -5.08
CA GLY A 362 -2.17 -25.73 -5.53
C GLY A 362 -0.93 -25.95 -6.40
N GLY A 363 0.00 -25.00 -6.48
CA GLY A 363 1.26 -25.17 -7.22
C GLY A 363 1.16 -24.96 -8.73
N ASP A 364 0.00 -24.58 -9.27
CA ASP A 364 -0.24 -24.38 -10.70
C ASP A 364 -0.11 -22.90 -11.11
N PRO A 365 1.02 -22.47 -11.70
CA PRO A 365 1.20 -21.10 -12.14
C PRO A 365 0.36 -20.75 -13.39
N PHE A 366 -0.15 -21.73 -14.13
CA PHE A 366 -0.95 -21.48 -15.34
C PHE A 366 -2.33 -20.91 -15.02
N ARG A 367 -2.83 -21.10 -13.79
CA ARG A 367 -4.05 -20.44 -13.28
C ARG A 367 -4.00 -18.92 -13.40
N PHE A 368 -2.82 -18.32 -13.39
CA PHE A 368 -2.68 -16.88 -13.65
C PHE A 368 -3.26 -16.47 -15.01
N PHE A 369 -3.00 -17.26 -16.06
CA PHE A 369 -3.40 -16.96 -17.44
C PHE A 369 -4.81 -17.45 -17.79
N THR A 370 -5.25 -18.57 -17.20
CA THR A 370 -6.51 -19.24 -17.56
C THR A 370 -7.63 -19.02 -16.54
N GLY A 371 -7.28 -18.68 -15.30
CA GLY A 371 -8.22 -18.53 -14.20
C GLY A 371 -9.10 -17.30 -14.36
N SER A 372 -10.36 -17.40 -13.94
CA SER A 372 -11.26 -16.25 -13.94
C SER A 372 -11.06 -15.31 -12.76
N ASP A 373 -10.42 -15.80 -11.70
CA ASP A 373 -10.30 -15.08 -10.43
C ASP A 373 -9.04 -14.22 -10.41
N GLY A 374 -9.21 -13.01 -9.88
CA GLY A 374 -8.16 -12.01 -9.81
C GLY A 374 -8.69 -10.59 -9.78
N LEU A 375 -7.77 -9.64 -9.63
CA LEU A 375 -7.96 -8.22 -9.86
C LEU A 375 -7.32 -7.86 -11.21
N GLN A 376 -8.04 -7.17 -12.09
CA GLN A 376 -7.50 -6.68 -13.36
C GLN A 376 -7.75 -5.18 -13.45
N GLY A 377 -6.73 -4.42 -13.82
CA GLY A 377 -6.83 -2.96 -13.90
C GLY A 377 -6.28 -2.42 -15.21
N VAL A 378 -6.90 -1.32 -15.65
CA VAL A 378 -6.36 -0.44 -16.69
C VAL A 378 -6.32 0.96 -16.13
N ARG A 379 -5.11 1.53 -16.05
CA ARG A 379 -4.90 2.93 -15.73
C ARG A 379 -4.44 3.69 -16.97
N VAL A 380 -4.97 4.91 -17.10
CA VAL A 380 -4.66 5.85 -18.15
C VAL A 380 -4.22 7.16 -17.53
N GLN A 381 -3.07 7.68 -17.94
CA GLN A 381 -2.49 8.92 -17.45
C GLN A 381 -2.13 9.84 -18.62
N PRO A 382 -2.97 10.83 -18.92
CA PRO A 382 -2.63 11.86 -19.90
C PRO A 382 -1.54 12.78 -19.33
N ARG A 383 -0.42 12.94 -20.04
CA ARG A 383 0.73 13.77 -19.62
C ARG A 383 0.47 15.26 -19.76
N ASP A 384 -0.24 15.66 -20.82
CA ASP A 384 -0.47 17.06 -21.17
C ASP A 384 -1.89 17.54 -20.84
N ASN A 385 -2.66 16.79 -20.04
CA ASN A 385 -4.00 17.19 -19.65
C ASN A 385 -3.98 17.95 -18.32
N PRO A 386 -4.41 19.22 -18.29
CA PRO A 386 -4.34 20.02 -17.07
C PRO A 386 -5.39 19.62 -16.04
N TRP A 387 -6.45 18.91 -16.43
CA TRP A 387 -7.59 18.56 -15.57
C TRP A 387 -7.56 17.12 -15.10
N VAL A 388 -7.18 16.18 -15.95
CA VAL A 388 -7.20 14.74 -15.67
C VAL A 388 -5.77 14.24 -15.48
N ARG A 389 -5.47 13.74 -14.29
CA ARG A 389 -4.17 13.15 -13.96
C ARG A 389 -4.16 11.65 -14.16
N ALA A 390 -5.22 10.98 -13.72
CA ALA A 390 -5.36 9.55 -13.89
C ALA A 390 -6.81 9.10 -13.93
N ILE A 391 -7.06 8.07 -14.72
CA ILE A 391 -8.28 7.29 -14.76
C ILE A 391 -7.90 5.84 -14.52
N LEU A 392 -8.61 5.17 -13.63
CA LEU A 392 -8.46 3.75 -13.34
C LEU A 392 -9.80 3.04 -13.54
N ILE A 393 -9.78 1.90 -14.20
CA ILE A 393 -10.91 0.96 -14.24
C ILE A 393 -10.38 -0.40 -13.76
N GLU A 394 -11.05 -0.99 -12.78
CA GLU A 394 -10.73 -2.33 -12.29
C GLU A 394 -11.93 -3.27 -12.33
N TYR A 395 -11.64 -4.54 -12.60
CA TYR A 395 -12.56 -5.65 -12.40
C TYR A 395 -11.96 -6.64 -11.42
N LEU A 396 -12.65 -6.87 -10.31
CA LEU A 396 -12.32 -7.86 -9.29
C LEU A 396 -13.30 -9.02 -9.40
N ARG A 397 -12.76 -10.24 -9.43
CA ARG A 397 -13.55 -11.46 -9.28
C ARG A 397 -12.84 -12.42 -8.34
N LEU A 398 -13.53 -12.81 -7.28
CA LEU A 398 -13.14 -13.87 -6.36
C LEU A 398 -14.33 -14.83 -6.22
N SER A 399 -14.07 -16.12 -6.39
CA SER A 399 -15.08 -17.18 -6.33
C SER A 399 -14.76 -18.27 -5.32
N GLU A 400 -13.61 -18.20 -4.65
CA GLU A 400 -13.12 -19.16 -3.65
C GLU A 400 -12.88 -18.49 -2.30
N ASP A 401 -12.65 -19.30 -1.27
CA ASP A 401 -12.31 -18.84 0.07
C ASP A 401 -10.80 -18.60 0.25
N TYR A 402 -10.30 -17.52 -0.37
CA TYR A 402 -8.87 -17.20 -0.32
C TYR A 402 -8.44 -16.56 1.01
N TYR A 403 -9.35 -15.88 1.73
CA TYR A 403 -8.99 -15.10 2.92
C TYR A 403 -9.29 -15.82 4.23
N ASP A 404 -10.05 -16.92 4.29
CA ASP A 404 -10.17 -17.73 5.51
C ASP A 404 -9.21 -18.93 5.54
N HIS A 405 -9.15 -19.59 6.69
CA HIS A 405 -8.40 -20.83 6.91
C HIS A 405 -8.89 -21.55 8.17
N ALA A 406 -9.02 -22.88 8.13
CA ALA A 406 -9.57 -23.68 9.23
C ALA A 406 -8.80 -23.56 10.55
N GLY A 407 -7.47 -23.55 10.50
CA GLY A 407 -6.61 -23.39 11.70
C GLY A 407 -6.28 -21.95 12.10
N TYR A 408 -6.52 -20.98 11.20
CA TYR A 408 -6.26 -19.56 11.43
C TYR A 408 -7.56 -18.81 11.07
N THR A 409 -8.60 -19.07 11.88
CA THR A 409 -10.00 -18.69 11.57
C THR A 409 -10.21 -17.19 11.52
N SER A 410 -9.33 -16.39 12.12
CA SER A 410 -9.37 -14.93 11.96
C SER A 410 -9.00 -14.43 10.55
N GLY A 411 -8.63 -15.33 9.66
CA GLY A 411 -8.40 -15.05 8.26
C GLY A 411 -7.17 -14.16 7.99
N TRP A 412 -7.04 -13.70 6.73
CA TRP A 412 -6.04 -12.74 6.28
C TRP A 412 -6.42 -11.29 6.66
N ALA A 413 -6.60 -11.07 7.96
CA ALA A 413 -6.97 -9.78 8.54
C ALA A 413 -5.89 -9.28 9.50
N TYR A 414 -5.91 -7.98 9.81
CA TYR A 414 -5.21 -7.39 10.95
C TYR A 414 -5.99 -6.17 11.46
N ARG A 415 -6.28 -6.12 12.77
CA ARG A 415 -7.06 -5.04 13.41
C ARG A 415 -8.32 -4.71 12.61
N ASP A 416 -9.12 -5.75 12.46
CA ASP A 416 -10.45 -5.73 11.85
C ASP A 416 -10.46 -5.53 10.34
N HIS A 417 -9.34 -5.24 9.69
CA HIS A 417 -9.27 -4.98 8.25
C HIS A 417 -8.72 -6.20 7.51
N ALA A 418 -9.30 -6.52 6.35
CA ALA A 418 -8.63 -7.38 5.38
C ALA A 418 -7.28 -6.76 5.01
N MET A 419 -6.22 -7.55 5.03
CA MET A 419 -4.89 -7.05 4.63
C MET A 419 -4.78 -6.82 3.12
N GLY A 420 -5.55 -7.58 2.32
CA GLY A 420 -5.65 -7.42 0.87
C GLY A 420 -6.77 -6.46 0.47
N THR A 421 -7.55 -6.80 -0.56
CA THR A 421 -8.54 -5.89 -1.14
C THR A 421 -9.60 -5.46 -0.13
N SER A 422 -10.08 -4.22 -0.24
CA SER A 422 -11.12 -3.68 0.63
C SER A 422 -12.50 -4.32 0.44
N MET A 423 -12.70 -5.08 -0.64
CA MET A 423 -14.02 -5.60 -1.03
C MET A 423 -14.45 -6.86 -0.26
N ILE A 424 -13.56 -7.34 0.63
CA ILE A 424 -13.78 -8.48 1.51
C ILE A 424 -14.08 -7.96 2.93
N LEU A 425 -15.18 -8.43 3.49
CA LEU A 425 -15.83 -8.02 4.73
C LEU A 425 -15.69 -9.12 5.79
N ARG A 426 -15.22 -8.70 6.97
CA ARG A 426 -15.12 -9.54 8.16
C ARG A 426 -16.43 -9.50 8.96
N GLY A 427 -16.69 -10.47 9.84
CA GLY A 427 -17.96 -10.63 10.56
C GLY A 427 -18.37 -9.42 11.40
N ASP A 428 -17.43 -8.79 12.09
CA ASP A 428 -17.65 -7.53 12.80
C ASP A 428 -18.04 -6.36 11.87
N ARG A 429 -17.60 -6.40 10.60
CA ARG A 429 -17.97 -5.42 9.56
C ARG A 429 -19.24 -5.78 8.83
N SER A 430 -19.62 -7.04 8.71
CA SER A 430 -20.91 -7.33 8.08
C SER A 430 -22.07 -6.85 8.93
N LEU A 431 -21.87 -6.63 10.22
CA LEU A 431 -22.79 -5.87 11.07
C LEU A 431 -23.04 -4.43 10.56
N MET A 432 -22.21 -3.90 9.65
CA MET A 432 -22.49 -2.64 8.97
C MET A 432 -23.68 -2.70 8.02
N PHE A 433 -23.82 -3.85 7.41
CA PHE A 433 -24.81 -4.15 6.41
C PHE A 433 -25.98 -4.95 7.01
N TYR A 434 -25.69 -5.67 8.09
CA TYR A 434 -26.57 -6.66 8.70
C TYR A 434 -26.42 -6.65 10.22
N PRO A 435 -26.87 -5.58 10.89
CA PRO A 435 -26.64 -5.37 12.33
C PRO A 435 -27.33 -6.42 13.22
N ASP A 436 -28.38 -7.06 12.73
CA ASP A 436 -29.19 -8.01 13.49
C ASP A 436 -28.71 -9.47 13.39
N ILE A 437 -27.64 -9.74 12.63
CA ILE A 437 -27.13 -11.10 12.41
C ILE A 437 -25.92 -11.37 13.32
N PRO A 438 -25.96 -12.41 14.17
CA PRO A 438 -24.82 -12.76 15.01
C PRO A 438 -23.72 -13.40 14.16
N PHE A 439 -22.71 -12.63 13.77
CA PHE A 439 -21.51 -13.15 13.10
C PHE A 439 -20.41 -13.47 14.10
N ASP A 440 -19.63 -14.53 13.82
CA ASP A 440 -18.33 -14.76 14.45
C ASP A 440 -17.39 -13.60 14.04
N GLU A 441 -17.08 -12.73 14.98
CA GLU A 441 -16.28 -11.51 14.76
C GLU A 441 -14.89 -11.81 14.16
N ALA A 442 -14.41 -13.05 14.27
CA ALA A 442 -13.11 -13.44 13.76
C ALA A 442 -13.08 -13.64 12.22
N ARG A 443 -14.15 -14.16 11.59
CA ARG A 443 -14.07 -14.73 10.22
C ARG A 443 -14.45 -13.76 9.11
N PHE A 444 -13.99 -14.00 7.89
CA PHE A 444 -14.57 -13.35 6.72
C PHE A 444 -15.93 -13.94 6.40
N VAL A 445 -16.91 -13.07 6.14
CA VAL A 445 -18.27 -13.52 5.84
C VAL A 445 -18.56 -13.51 4.35
N ASN A 446 -17.74 -12.83 3.54
CA ASN A 446 -17.85 -12.79 2.08
C ASN A 446 -16.48 -12.95 1.38
N ASN A 447 -16.02 -14.18 1.21
CA ASN A 447 -14.78 -14.41 0.44
C ASN A 447 -14.97 -14.33 -1.08
N ARG A 448 -16.22 -14.22 -1.53
CA ARG A 448 -16.58 -14.23 -2.94
C ARG A 448 -17.20 -12.91 -3.33
N VAL A 449 -16.58 -12.23 -4.29
CA VAL A 449 -16.99 -10.89 -4.71
C VAL A 449 -16.79 -10.71 -6.20
N ARG A 450 -17.70 -9.98 -6.83
CA ARG A 450 -17.52 -9.42 -8.17
C ARG A 450 -17.67 -7.92 -8.09
N ALA A 451 -16.61 -7.17 -8.38
CA ALA A 451 -16.67 -5.72 -8.36
C ALA A 451 -16.20 -5.11 -9.68
N LEU A 452 -16.92 -4.09 -10.13
CA LEU A 452 -16.46 -3.15 -11.15
C LEU A 452 -16.17 -1.83 -10.43
N HIS A 453 -14.94 -1.34 -10.57
CA HIS A 453 -14.47 -0.14 -9.92
C HIS A 453 -13.96 0.87 -10.94
N MET A 454 -14.19 2.15 -10.67
CA MET A 454 -13.67 3.28 -11.43
C MET A 454 -13.12 4.33 -10.47
N GLY A 455 -11.89 4.76 -10.72
CA GLY A 455 -11.21 5.83 -9.99
C GLY A 455 -10.80 6.95 -10.94
N PHE A 456 -10.98 8.19 -10.52
CA PHE A 456 -10.58 9.38 -11.27
C PHE A 456 -9.87 10.34 -10.35
N GLU A 457 -8.77 10.93 -10.79
CA GLU A 457 -8.16 12.06 -10.11
C GLU A 457 -7.66 13.11 -11.09
N GLY A 458 -7.62 14.34 -10.62
CA GLY A 458 -7.38 15.49 -11.47
C GLY A 458 -7.11 16.77 -10.72
N ASN A 459 -6.74 17.81 -11.45
CA ASN A 459 -6.56 19.15 -10.90
C ASN A 459 -7.79 20.01 -11.18
N ILE A 460 -8.15 20.84 -10.20
CA ILE A 460 -9.11 21.92 -10.35
C ILE A 460 -8.30 23.15 -10.73
N GLY A 461 -8.54 23.65 -11.95
CA GLY A 461 -7.99 24.92 -12.39
C GLY A 461 -6.96 24.94 -13.51
N GLY A 462 -7.06 24.02 -14.47
CA GLY A 462 -6.36 24.19 -15.74
C GLY A 462 -6.77 25.49 -16.47
N PRO A 463 -5.91 26.06 -17.34
CA PRO A 463 -6.06 27.40 -17.93
C PRO A 463 -7.40 27.74 -18.62
N ALA A 464 -8.24 26.76 -18.94
CA ALA A 464 -9.52 26.96 -19.63
C ALA A 464 -10.78 26.55 -18.85
N MET A 465 -10.67 26.03 -17.61
CA MET A 465 -11.88 25.76 -16.79
C MET A 465 -12.48 27.05 -16.21
N PHE A 466 -11.67 28.10 -16.11
CA PHE A 466 -11.99 29.34 -15.38
C PHE A 466 -12.81 30.36 -16.14
N ASP A 467 -12.86 30.31 -17.47
CA ASP A 467 -13.67 31.28 -18.22
C ASP A 467 -15.19 31.07 -18.04
N THR A 468 -15.65 29.98 -17.41
CA THR A 468 -17.08 29.60 -17.50
C THR A 468 -17.78 29.18 -16.20
N ILE A 469 -17.13 28.70 -15.12
CA ILE A 469 -17.86 27.99 -14.04
C ILE A 469 -17.51 28.39 -12.59
N LEU A 470 -16.28 28.80 -12.24
CA LEU A 470 -15.91 29.11 -10.85
C LEU A 470 -15.10 30.42 -10.76
N PRO A 471 -15.32 31.26 -9.73
CA PRO A 471 -14.50 32.45 -9.49
C PRO A 471 -13.02 32.10 -9.28
N GLU A 472 -12.08 32.93 -9.74
CA GLU A 472 -10.62 32.78 -9.54
C GLU A 472 -10.26 32.44 -8.08
N MET A 473 -10.93 33.04 -7.11
CA MET A 473 -10.70 32.75 -5.68
C MET A 473 -10.83 31.25 -5.31
N MET A 474 -11.64 30.47 -6.03
CA MET A 474 -11.81 29.03 -5.76
C MET A 474 -10.63 28.20 -6.28
N SER A 475 -9.88 28.68 -7.28
CA SER A 475 -8.70 27.99 -7.84
C SER A 475 -7.55 27.92 -6.86
N ASP A 476 -7.38 28.98 -6.09
CA ASP A 476 -6.28 29.10 -5.14
C ASP A 476 -6.53 28.24 -3.89
N ILE A 477 -7.79 27.87 -3.66
CA ILE A 477 -8.25 27.13 -2.49
C ILE A 477 -8.41 25.63 -2.77
N ILE A 478 -8.90 25.26 -3.96
CA ILE A 478 -9.15 23.87 -4.35
C ILE A 478 -8.20 23.50 -5.49
N HIS A 479 -7.33 22.54 -5.25
CA HIS A 479 -6.29 22.15 -6.22
C HIS A 479 -6.61 20.85 -6.92
N ARG A 480 -7.23 19.89 -6.22
CA ARG A 480 -7.39 18.52 -6.74
C ARG A 480 -8.76 17.95 -6.41
N TYR A 481 -9.21 17.06 -7.28
CA TYR A 481 -10.36 16.20 -7.05
C TYR A 481 -9.96 14.72 -7.15
N ARG A 482 -10.68 13.88 -6.40
CA ARG A 482 -10.64 12.42 -6.52
C ARG A 482 -12.07 11.87 -6.45
N LEU A 483 -12.42 11.02 -7.40
CA LEU A 483 -13.72 10.37 -7.50
C LEU A 483 -13.52 8.86 -7.47
N LEU A 484 -14.27 8.15 -6.65
CA LEU A 484 -14.29 6.69 -6.62
C LEU A 484 -15.73 6.22 -6.81
N PHE A 485 -15.91 5.21 -7.65
CA PHE A 485 -17.18 4.54 -7.86
C PHE A 485 -16.96 3.04 -7.92
N THR A 486 -17.73 2.27 -7.17
CA THR A 486 -17.67 0.80 -7.20
C THR A 486 -19.06 0.23 -7.18
N ARG A 487 -19.29 -0.78 -8.01
CA ARG A 487 -20.42 -1.69 -7.91
C ARG A 487 -19.87 -3.07 -7.52
N ALA A 488 -20.20 -3.55 -6.33
CA ALA A 488 -19.80 -4.86 -5.84
C ALA A 488 -21.02 -5.76 -5.65
N SER A 489 -20.95 -7.01 -6.13
CA SER A 489 -21.86 -8.08 -5.78
C SER A 489 -21.14 -9.01 -4.83
N HIS A 490 -21.66 -9.12 -3.61
CA HIS A 490 -21.05 -9.91 -2.56
C HIS A 490 -21.73 -11.26 -2.45
N ARG A 491 -20.96 -12.31 -2.20
CA ARG A 491 -21.46 -13.66 -1.96
C ARG A 491 -20.81 -14.21 -0.71
N GLY A 492 -21.55 -15.03 0.04
CA GLY A 492 -21.10 -15.56 1.31
C GLY A 492 -19.85 -16.42 1.16
N THR A 493 -19.25 -16.80 2.28
CA THR A 493 -18.13 -17.76 2.30
C THR A 493 -18.58 -19.21 2.05
N TYR A 494 -17.63 -20.13 1.85
CA TYR A 494 -17.87 -21.57 1.93
C TYR A 494 -17.76 -22.02 3.39
N GLU A 495 -18.50 -23.04 3.81
CA GLU A 495 -18.37 -23.54 5.18
C GLU A 495 -17.01 -24.20 5.41
N ILE A 496 -16.15 -23.52 6.19
CA ILE A 496 -14.86 -24.07 6.65
C ILE A 496 -15.00 -24.52 8.11
N GLY A 497 -15.06 -25.83 8.33
CA GLY A 497 -14.67 -26.50 9.58
C GLY A 497 -15.62 -26.37 10.77
N LEU A 498 -16.90 -26.70 10.61
CA LEU A 498 -17.75 -27.07 11.74
C LEU A 498 -17.44 -28.53 12.18
N PRO A 499 -17.46 -28.85 13.49
CA PRO A 499 -17.21 -30.21 13.98
C PRO A 499 -18.15 -31.28 13.41
N ASP A 500 -19.38 -30.87 13.06
CA ASP A 500 -20.38 -31.72 12.41
C ASP A 500 -20.50 -31.33 10.93
N ASN A 501 -19.84 -32.14 10.12
CA ASN A 501 -19.72 -32.05 8.68
C ASN A 501 -21.07 -32.36 7.97
N GLN A 502 -22.04 -31.44 8.01
CA GLN A 502 -23.28 -31.55 7.22
C GLN A 502 -23.74 -30.22 6.62
N PHE A 503 -23.00 -29.66 5.67
CA PHE A 503 -23.63 -29.02 4.52
C PHE A 503 -22.83 -29.32 3.26
N GLU A 504 -23.46 -30.02 2.34
CA GLU A 504 -22.85 -30.45 1.08
C GLU A 504 -22.57 -29.24 0.17
N PRO A 505 -21.42 -29.18 -0.54
CA PRO A 505 -21.03 -28.05 -1.38
C PRO A 505 -21.96 -27.76 -2.58
N GLU A 506 -22.99 -28.56 -2.81
CA GLU A 506 -24.00 -28.34 -3.84
C GLU A 506 -25.39 -27.97 -3.28
N ASN A 507 -25.64 -28.12 -1.97
CA ASN A 507 -26.93 -27.85 -1.32
C ASN A 507 -26.85 -27.08 0.02
N GLY A 508 -25.66 -26.66 0.45
CA GLY A 508 -25.49 -25.80 1.63
C GLY A 508 -25.95 -24.37 1.35
N SER A 509 -26.89 -23.87 2.15
CA SER A 509 -27.29 -22.46 2.10
C SER A 509 -26.07 -21.57 2.29
N PRO A 510 -25.81 -20.58 1.42
CA PRO A 510 -24.80 -19.56 1.68
C PRO A 510 -25.04 -18.96 3.07
N MET A 511 -24.01 -18.51 3.79
CA MET A 511 -24.26 -17.80 5.06
C MET A 511 -25.18 -16.61 4.78
N ALA A 512 -26.46 -16.71 5.18
CA ALA A 512 -27.39 -15.60 5.26
C ALA A 512 -26.64 -14.50 6.02
N PRO A 513 -26.40 -13.34 5.37
CA PRO A 513 -27.29 -12.64 4.45
C PRO A 513 -26.86 -12.59 2.97
N PHE A 514 -25.77 -13.25 2.58
CA PHE A 514 -25.26 -13.15 1.21
C PHE A 514 -25.84 -14.19 0.24
N GLU A 515 -26.96 -14.84 0.60
CA GLU A 515 -27.63 -15.85 -0.23
C GLU A 515 -28.13 -15.28 -1.56
N GLU A 516 -28.67 -14.07 -1.53
CA GLU A 516 -29.26 -13.41 -2.71
C GLU A 516 -28.22 -12.73 -3.62
N ASN A 517 -26.93 -12.82 -3.27
CA ASN A 517 -25.82 -12.14 -3.96
C ASN A 517 -25.99 -10.60 -3.98
N PRO A 518 -26.21 -9.96 -2.82
CA PRO A 518 -26.54 -8.54 -2.71
C PRO A 518 -25.55 -7.67 -3.47
N VAL A 519 -26.08 -6.64 -4.12
CA VAL A 519 -25.33 -5.65 -4.87
C VAL A 519 -25.28 -4.35 -4.09
N GLN A 520 -24.08 -3.82 -3.93
CA GLN A 520 -23.82 -2.56 -3.26
C GLN A 520 -23.02 -1.62 -4.16
N TYR A 521 -23.38 -0.35 -4.10
CA TYR A 521 -22.69 0.74 -4.76
C TYR A 521 -21.96 1.59 -3.73
N HIS A 522 -20.70 1.88 -3.96
CA HIS A 522 -19.85 2.72 -3.10
C HIS A 522 -19.29 3.88 -3.91
N MET A 523 -19.62 5.10 -3.51
CA MET A 523 -19.24 6.32 -4.22
C MET A 523 -18.53 7.30 -3.30
N MET A 524 -17.55 8.03 -3.82
CA MET A 524 -16.88 9.10 -3.09
C MET A 524 -16.50 10.25 -4.02
N VAL A 525 -16.68 11.46 -3.53
CA VAL A 525 -16.10 12.69 -4.08
C VAL A 525 -15.21 13.28 -3.00
N GLU A 526 -13.94 13.51 -3.33
CA GLU A 526 -12.96 14.15 -2.44
C GLU A 526 -12.34 15.34 -3.17
N LEU A 527 -12.18 16.44 -2.43
CA LEU A 527 -11.51 17.66 -2.85
C LEU A 527 -10.39 17.96 -1.86
N SER A 528 -9.30 18.55 -2.36
CA SER A 528 -8.19 19.00 -1.52
C SER A 528 -7.55 20.27 -2.08
N GLY A 529 -6.90 21.01 -1.19
CA GLY A 529 -6.12 22.18 -1.54
C GLY A 529 -5.50 22.84 -0.31
N SER A 530 -5.16 24.12 -0.44
CA SER A 530 -4.54 24.91 0.63
C SER A 530 -5.28 26.22 0.86
N LEU A 531 -5.07 26.87 2.00
CA LEU A 531 -5.52 28.25 2.18
C LEU A 531 -4.37 29.20 1.82
N PRO A 532 -4.46 30.00 0.74
CA PRO A 532 -3.35 30.85 0.30
C PRO A 532 -3.01 31.97 1.30
N TRP A 533 -3.89 32.22 2.26
CA TRP A 533 -3.69 33.20 3.34
C TRP A 533 -3.19 32.58 4.66
N VAL A 534 -2.91 31.27 4.70
CA VAL A 534 -2.28 30.60 5.86
C VAL A 534 -1.19 29.64 5.37
N ASP A 535 0.07 30.06 5.49
CA ASP A 535 1.21 29.25 5.11
C ASP A 535 1.22 27.90 5.84
N GLY A 536 1.50 26.81 5.11
CA GLY A 536 1.58 25.45 5.65
C GLY A 536 0.23 24.82 6.00
N LEU A 537 -0.90 25.49 5.73
CA LEU A 537 -2.24 24.95 5.99
C LEU A 537 -2.89 24.37 4.73
N SER A 538 -3.19 23.08 4.80
CA SER A 538 -3.91 22.33 3.77
C SER A 538 -5.19 21.71 4.30
N TRP A 539 -6.11 21.37 3.39
CA TRP A 539 -7.37 20.76 3.75
C TRP A 539 -7.77 19.67 2.76
N THR A 540 -8.56 18.71 3.24
CA THR A 540 -9.16 17.66 2.43
C THR A 540 -10.60 17.47 2.88
N GLY A 541 -11.56 17.59 1.96
CA GLY A 541 -12.97 17.37 2.23
C GLY A 541 -13.53 16.29 1.32
N SER A 542 -14.28 15.33 1.86
CA SER A 542 -14.93 14.29 1.08
C SER A 542 -16.36 14.03 1.50
N VAL A 543 -17.17 13.60 0.53
CA VAL A 543 -18.52 13.07 0.72
C VAL A 543 -18.56 11.68 0.09
N SER A 544 -19.15 10.72 0.79
CA SER A 544 -19.28 9.35 0.31
C SER A 544 -20.71 8.86 0.51
N LEU A 545 -21.18 8.06 -0.44
CA LEU A 545 -22.51 7.47 -0.48
C LEU A 545 -22.37 5.98 -0.73
N ASP A 546 -22.99 5.19 0.12
CA ASP A 546 -23.24 3.77 -0.11
C ASP A 546 -24.74 3.55 -0.32
N THR A 547 -25.09 2.75 -1.31
CA THR A 547 -26.50 2.40 -1.58
C THR A 547 -26.62 1.04 -2.25
N GLY A 548 -27.71 0.32 -2.01
CA GLY A 548 -27.95 -0.99 -2.62
C GLY A 548 -28.70 -1.95 -1.71
N ASP A 549 -28.52 -3.25 -1.93
CA ASP A 549 -29.25 -4.31 -1.22
C ASP A 549 -28.79 -4.48 0.23
N MET A 550 -27.65 -3.88 0.61
CA MET A 550 -27.04 -4.04 1.93
C MET A 550 -27.32 -2.88 2.88
N THR A 551 -27.01 -1.65 2.47
CA THR A 551 -27.23 -0.44 3.30
C THR A 551 -27.37 0.81 2.43
N ASP A 552 -28.07 1.82 2.93
CA ASP A 552 -28.14 3.15 2.36
C ASP A 552 -27.58 4.16 3.38
N GLN A 553 -26.42 4.74 3.09
CA GLN A 553 -25.80 5.70 3.99
C GLN A 553 -25.00 6.76 3.25
N ALA A 554 -24.98 7.96 3.79
CA ALA A 554 -24.11 9.03 3.35
C ALA A 554 -23.23 9.48 4.51
N GLY A 555 -22.05 9.98 4.19
CA GLY A 555 -21.17 10.57 5.19
C GLY A 555 -20.26 11.61 4.56
N PHE A 556 -19.66 12.42 5.42
CA PHE A 556 -18.65 13.38 5.01
C PHE A 556 -17.42 13.26 5.92
N LEU A 557 -16.27 13.73 5.42
CA LEU A 557 -15.03 13.88 6.17
C LEU A 557 -14.42 15.24 5.81
N LEU A 558 -13.93 15.97 6.80
CA LEU A 558 -13.12 17.18 6.57
C LEU A 558 -11.89 17.14 7.46
N GLY A 559 -10.72 17.14 6.82
CA GLY A 559 -9.41 17.22 7.44
C GLY A 559 -8.73 18.56 7.17
N ILE A 560 -8.03 19.05 8.17
CA ILE A 560 -7.17 20.23 8.13
C ILE A 560 -5.80 19.79 8.59
N ARG A 561 -4.80 19.98 7.74
CA ARG A 561 -3.40 19.65 8.03
C ARG A 561 -2.59 20.94 8.11
N PHE A 562 -1.70 20.99 9.10
CA PHE A 562 -0.74 22.06 9.31
C PHE A 562 0.64 21.46 9.49
N GLY A 563 1.64 21.97 8.78
CA GLY A 563 3.01 21.46 8.89
C GLY A 563 3.89 21.94 7.74
N ASP A 564 5.09 21.39 7.68
CA ASP A 564 5.95 21.60 6.53
C ASP A 564 5.21 21.02 5.31
N ALA A 565 5.00 21.88 4.30
CA ALA A 565 4.24 21.52 3.12
C ALA A 565 4.91 20.30 2.48
N VAL A 566 4.31 19.12 2.63
CA VAL A 566 4.57 18.00 1.75
C VAL A 566 4.22 18.53 0.37
N GLY A 567 5.20 18.60 -0.53
CA GLY A 567 4.98 19.00 -1.92
C GLY A 567 3.76 18.23 -2.44
N PHE A 568 2.73 18.97 -2.83
CA PHE A 568 1.42 18.43 -3.19
C PHE A 568 1.46 17.66 -4.51
#